data_AF-A0A6M8HZ30-F1
#
_entry.id   AF-A0A6M8HZ30-F1
#
_cell.length_a   1.000
_cell.length_b   1.000
_cell.length_c   1.000
_cell.angle_alpha   90.00
_cell.angle_beta   90.00
_cell.angle_gamma   90.00
#
_symmetry.space_group_name_H-M   'P 1'
#
loop_
_entity.id
_entity.type
_entity.pdbx_description
1 polymer ?
#
loop_
_entity_poly.entity_id
_entity_poly.type
_entity_poly.pdbx_seq_one_letter_code
_entity_poly.pdbx_strand_id
1 'polypeptide(L)' 'MAAPSYVFTFTRVARVLGEDEDSLKEIAMQMDPEDGRLCVIDLEDDVSTTVLTAFGIENPTHLLDEYEPHKTSE' A
#
# COMPACT_ATOMS: atom_id res chain seq x y z
N MET A 1 -8.10 18.01 4.68
CA MET A 1 -7.34 17.04 3.86
C MET A 1 -7.57 17.38 2.41
N ALA A 2 -6.51 17.46 1.59
CA ALA A 2 -6.65 17.67 0.16
C ALA A 2 -7.09 16.34 -0.48
N ALA A 3 -8.05 16.38 -1.40
CA ALA A 3 -8.44 15.18 -2.14
C ALA A 3 -7.22 14.66 -2.92
N PRO A 4 -6.89 13.36 -2.82
CA PRO A 4 -5.77 12.79 -3.57
C PRO A 4 -6.03 12.96 -5.06
N SER A 5 -5.11 13.62 -5.77
CA SER A 5 -5.22 13.86 -7.21
C SER A 5 -4.86 12.62 -8.04
N TYR A 6 -4.17 11.67 -7.42
CA TYR A 6 -3.77 10.41 -8.02
C TYR A 6 -3.59 9.33 -6.95
N VAL A 7 -3.70 8.08 -7.38
CA VAL A 7 -3.50 6.87 -6.60
C VAL A 7 -2.49 5.98 -7.32
N PHE A 8 -1.85 5.10 -6.58
CA PHE A 8 -0.85 4.17 -7.06
C PHE A 8 -1.30 2.73 -6.84
N THR A 9 -1.07 1.87 -7.81
CA THR A 9 -1.30 0.43 -7.65
C THR A 9 -0.19 -0.20 -6.82
N PHE A 10 -0.49 -1.32 -6.17
CA PHE A 10 0.52 -2.08 -5.42
C PHE A 10 1.75 -2.43 -6.25
N THR A 11 1.59 -2.90 -7.48
CA THR A 11 2.69 -3.18 -8.40
C THR A 11 3.63 -1.98 -8.58
N ARG A 12 3.07 -0.75 -8.61
CA ARG A 12 3.89 0.46 -8.72
C ARG A 12 4.57 0.79 -7.40
N VAL A 13 3.89 0.63 -6.28
CA VAL A 13 4.45 0.86 -4.94
C VAL A 13 5.56 -0.14 -4.64
N ALA A 14 5.34 -1.43 -4.89
CA ALA A 14 6.32 -2.52 -4.82
C ALA A 14 7.59 -2.18 -5.60
N ARG A 15 7.44 -1.75 -6.86
CA ARG A 15 8.58 -1.34 -7.69
C ARG A 15 9.32 -0.11 -7.18
N VAL A 16 8.62 0.84 -6.55
CA VAL A 16 9.20 2.07 -6.00
C VAL A 16 9.94 1.80 -4.70
N LEU A 17 9.40 0.93 -3.85
CA LEU A 17 9.98 0.56 -2.56
C LEU A 17 11.02 -0.58 -2.66
N GLY A 18 11.02 -1.34 -3.76
CA GLY A 18 11.83 -2.55 -3.89
C GLY A 18 11.28 -3.74 -3.08
N GLU A 19 10.04 -3.63 -2.62
CA GLU A 19 9.32 -4.60 -1.81
C GLU A 19 8.41 -5.49 -2.67
N ASP A 20 7.96 -6.60 -2.09
CA ASP A 20 7.02 -7.50 -2.73
C ASP A 20 5.58 -7.00 -2.62
N GLU A 21 4.77 -7.30 -3.65
CA GLU A 21 3.35 -6.94 -3.67
C GLU A 21 2.56 -7.61 -2.53
N ASP A 22 2.94 -8.82 -2.12
CA ASP A 22 2.31 -9.55 -1.03
C ASP A 22 2.53 -8.88 0.34
N SER A 23 3.76 -8.41 0.62
CA SER A 23 4.08 -7.66 1.84
C SER A 23 3.24 -6.37 1.94
N LEU A 24 3.15 -5.64 0.82
CA LEU A 24 2.35 -4.42 0.74
C LEU A 24 0.85 -4.70 0.90
N LYS A 25 0.36 -5.83 0.38
CA LYS A 25 -1.02 -6.28 0.54
C LYS A 25 -1.35 -6.52 2.01
N GLU A 26 -0.51 -7.26 2.72
CA GLU A 26 -0.68 -7.54 4.15
C GLU A 26 -0.80 -6.25 4.96
N ILE A 27 0.07 -5.28 4.68
CA ILE A 27 0.05 -3.97 5.34
C ILE A 27 -1.22 -3.21 5.01
N ALA A 28 -1.60 -3.11 3.73
CA ALA A 28 -2.82 -2.39 3.40
C ALA A 28 -4.07 -3.10 3.90
N MET A 29 -4.06 -4.42 4.13
CA MET A 29 -5.18 -5.09 4.79
C MET A 29 -5.42 -4.54 6.21
N GLN A 30 -4.36 -4.07 6.89
CA GLN A 30 -4.42 -3.41 8.20
C GLN A 30 -4.70 -1.90 8.11
N MET A 31 -4.63 -1.30 6.92
CA MET A 31 -4.87 0.14 6.71
C MET A 31 -6.37 0.44 6.53
N ASP A 32 -6.83 1.50 7.16
CA ASP A 32 -8.16 2.06 6.95
C ASP A 32 -8.20 2.98 5.72
N PRO A 33 -9.40 3.34 5.22
CA PRO A 33 -9.55 4.30 4.14
C PRO A 33 -8.89 5.65 4.45
N GLU A 34 -8.86 6.03 5.73
CA GLU A 34 -8.25 7.27 6.23
C GLU A 34 -6.72 7.23 6.18
N ASP A 35 -6.11 6.04 6.28
CA ASP A 35 -4.68 5.82 6.05
C ASP A 35 -4.28 5.92 4.57
N GLY A 36 -5.24 6.15 3.68
CA GLY A 36 -5.00 6.33 2.26
C GLY A 36 -5.05 5.04 1.45
N ARG A 37 -5.65 3.97 2.00
CA ARG A 37 -6.05 2.76 1.26
C ARG A 37 -7.36 3.00 0.52
N LEU A 38 -7.37 2.73 -0.77
CA LEU A 38 -8.57 2.80 -1.60
C LEU A 38 -8.76 1.51 -2.38
N CYS A 39 -10.01 1.17 -2.63
CA CYS A 39 -10.39 0.03 -3.46
C CYS A 39 -11.00 0.58 -4.76
N VAL A 40 -10.38 0.24 -5.90
CA VAL A 40 -10.93 0.55 -7.22
C VAL A 40 -11.77 -0.64 -7.66
N ILE A 41 -13.06 -0.40 -7.85
CA ILE A 41 -13.99 -1.39 -8.40
C ILE A 41 -13.99 -1.21 -9.92
N ASP A 42 -13.63 -2.26 -10.66
CA ASP A 42 -13.67 -2.23 -12.12
C ASP A 42 -15.09 -2.54 -12.65
N LEU A 43 -15.26 -2.64 -13.97
CA LEU A 43 -16.55 -2.98 -14.58
C LEU A 43 -17.03 -4.39 -14.18
N GLU A 44 -16.10 -5.27 -13.80
CA GLU A 44 -16.36 -6.58 -13.23
C GLU A 44 -16.28 -6.49 -11.70
N ASP A 45 -17.40 -6.73 -11.00
CA ASP A 45 -17.50 -6.69 -9.54
C ASP A 45 -16.44 -7.56 -8.82
N ASP A 46 -15.99 -8.64 -9.47
CA ASP A 46 -14.97 -9.56 -8.97
C ASP A 46 -13.52 -9.06 -9.16
N VAL A 47 -13.32 -8.02 -9.98
CA VAL A 47 -12.00 -7.44 -10.25
C VAL A 47 -11.88 -6.12 -9.49
N SER A 48 -11.53 -6.23 -8.21
CA SER A 48 -11.19 -5.07 -7.40
C SER A 48 -9.67 -4.91 -7.29
N THR A 49 -9.17 -3.72 -7.60
CA THR A 49 -7.75 -3.39 -7.47
C THR A 49 -7.55 -2.46 -6.27
N THR A 50 -6.80 -2.93 -5.29
CA THR A 50 -6.38 -2.09 -4.16
C THR A 50 -5.30 -1.11 -4.62
N VAL A 51 -5.49 0.16 -4.28
CA VAL A 51 -4.59 1.27 -4.60
C VAL A 51 -4.31 2.11 -3.36
N LEU A 52 -3.17 2.78 -3.37
CA LEU A 52 -2.70 3.63 -2.27
C LEU A 52 -2.58 5.07 -2.74
N THR A 53 -2.97 6.01 -1.90
CA THR A 53 -2.69 7.44 -2.13
C THR A 53 -1.23 7.75 -1.81
N ALA A 54 -0.74 8.95 -2.17
CA ALA A 54 0.63 9.35 -1.79
C ALA A 54 0.86 9.30 -0.26
N PHE A 55 -0.13 9.76 0.52
CA PHE A 55 -0.11 9.66 1.99
C PHE A 55 -0.08 8.21 2.46
N GLY A 56 -0.92 7.37 1.83
CA GLY A 56 -0.94 5.94 2.06
C GLY A 56 0.23 5.19 1.42
N ILE A 57 1.27 5.84 0.87
CA ILE A 57 2.56 5.21 0.54
C ILE A 57 3.60 5.59 1.61
N GLU A 58 3.58 6.83 2.08
CA GLU A 58 4.43 7.27 3.18
C GLU A 58 4.12 6.46 4.46
N ASN A 59 2.83 6.21 4.73
CA ASN A 59 2.39 5.42 5.89
C ASN A 59 2.83 3.95 5.85
N PRO A 60 2.60 3.15 4.78
CA PRO A 60 3.09 1.77 4.72
C PRO A 60 4.61 1.70 4.64
N THR A 61 5.30 2.73 4.13
CA THR A 61 6.78 2.77 4.23
C THR A 61 7.19 2.89 5.69
N HIS A 62 6.51 3.73 6.47
CA HIS A 62 6.75 3.85 7.91
C HIS A 62 6.40 2.57 8.66
N LEU A 63 5.31 1.89 8.27
CA LEU A 63 4.97 0.57 8.80
C LEU A 63 5.99 -0.49 8.38
N LEU A 64 6.48 -0.50 7.15
CA LEU A 64 7.53 -1.43 6.69
C LEU A 64 8.84 -1.24 7.45
N ASP A 65 9.23 0.00 7.74
CA ASP A 65 10.39 0.33 8.58
C ASP A 65 10.20 -0.20 10.01
N GLU A 66 8.99 -0.07 10.55
CA GLU A 66 8.62 -0.61 11.87
C GLU A 66 8.44 -2.15 11.87
N TYR A 67 8.12 -2.71 10.70
CA TYR A 67 7.90 -4.13 10.42
C TYR A 67 9.10 -4.80 9.73
N GLU A 68 10.30 -4.22 9.84
CA GLU A 68 11.55 -4.98 9.80
C GLU A 68 11.85 -5.50 11.23
N PRO A 69 11.20 -6.58 11.73
CA PRO A 69 11.73 -7.27 12.88
C PRO A 69 13.04 -7.90 12.42
N HIS A 70 14.16 -7.32 12.81
CA HIS A 70 15.45 -7.98 12.88
C HIS A 70 15.74 -8.88 11.66
N LYS A 71 16.21 -8.30 10.54
CA LYS A 71 17.25 -9.01 9.78
C LYS A 71 18.43 -9.18 10.73
N THR A 72 18.34 -10.24 11.53
CA THR A 72 19.41 -10.75 12.36
C THR A 72 20.49 -11.14 11.37
N SER A 73 21.44 -10.24 11.19
CA SER A 73 22.80 -10.57 10.88
C SER A 73 23.22 -11.78 11.72
N GLU A 74 23.38 -12.94 11.10
CA GLU A 74 24.62 -13.74 11.02
C GLU A 74 24.35 -15.13 10.43
#